data_AF-A0A5C7QI53-F1
#
_entry.id   AF-A0A5C7QI53-F1
#
_cell.length_a   1.000
_cell.length_b   1.000
_cell.length_c   1.000
_cell.angle_alpha   90.00
_cell.angle_beta   90.00
_cell.angle_gamma   90.00
#
_symmetry.space_group_name_H-M   'P 1'
#
loop_
_entity.id
_entity.type
_entity.pdbx_description
1 polymer ?
#
loop_
_entity_poly.entity_id
_entity_poly.type
_entity_poly.pdbx_seq_one_letter_code
_entity_poly.pdbx_strand_id
1 'polypeptide(L)'
;MALEIPLQPSIPNYTFYSDVRSVEFIFDVRWNAAMSAWFLDVASADGVALLANVRLRPGWFLGTRTRDTRLAALGVLQLLDTDGRGDLPGFDDLGTRFKLLSVAPSELATALPDVVAPAQGNEDWGFVTDPVYSSEDWGAVSAGLTASDDWSV
;
A
#
# COMPACT_ATOMS: atom_id res chain seq x y z
N MET A 1 -17.64 -3.89 5.07
CA MET A 1 -17.88 -2.43 5.05
C MET A 1 -16.64 -1.65 5.50
N ALA A 2 -16.30 -0.59 4.77
CA ALA A 2 -15.24 0.36 5.09
C ALA A 2 -15.79 1.56 5.90
N LEU A 3 -15.01 2.08 6.85
CA LEU A 3 -15.34 3.27 7.63
C LEU A 3 -14.41 4.41 7.24
N GLU A 4 -14.94 5.60 6.95
CA GLU A 4 -14.11 6.79 6.69
C GLU A 4 -13.59 7.37 8.02
N ILE A 5 -12.28 7.62 8.07
CA ILE A 5 -11.61 8.31 9.16
C ILE A 5 -11.59 9.82 8.83
N PRO A 6 -12.14 10.70 9.68
CA PRO A 6 -12.30 12.11 9.35
C PRO A 6 -10.97 12.85 9.40
N LEU A 7 -10.37 13.09 8.24
CA LEU A 7 -9.17 13.92 8.10
C LEU A 7 -9.53 15.38 7.82
N GLN A 8 -8.66 16.31 8.25
CA GLN A 8 -8.85 17.74 8.08
C GLN A 8 -7.81 18.29 7.09
N PRO A 9 -8.22 18.92 5.99
CA PRO A 9 -7.30 19.55 5.05
C PRO A 9 -6.63 20.78 5.67
N SER A 10 -5.47 21.16 5.13
CA SER A 10 -4.84 22.47 5.37
C SER A 10 -4.41 22.77 6.82
N ILE A 11 -4.43 21.78 7.72
CA ILE A 11 -3.95 21.90 9.10
C ILE A 11 -2.69 21.05 9.26
N PRO A 12 -1.50 21.66 9.47
CA PRO A 12 -0.25 20.94 9.35
C PRO A 12 -0.02 19.92 10.46
N ASN A 13 -0.58 20.10 11.65
CA ASN A 13 -0.45 19.14 12.74
C ASN A 13 -1.75 19.16 13.53
N TYR A 14 -2.39 18.01 13.69
CA TYR A 14 -3.58 17.89 14.50
C TYR A 14 -3.76 16.48 15.03
N THR A 15 -4.38 16.39 16.19
CA THR A 15 -4.72 15.14 16.86
C THR A 15 -6.23 15.06 17.03
N PHE A 16 -6.80 13.89 16.81
CA PHE A 16 -8.23 13.66 17.05
C PHE A 16 -8.50 12.23 17.51
N TYR A 17 -9.69 12.04 18.06
CA TYR A 17 -10.18 10.78 18.57
C TYR A 17 -11.27 10.27 17.63
N SER A 18 -11.27 8.97 17.36
CA SER A 18 -12.33 8.36 16.56
C SER A 18 -12.60 6.95 17.03
N ASP A 19 -13.89 6.63 17.16
CA ASP A 19 -14.36 5.27 17.36
C ASP A 19 -14.32 4.51 16.04
N VAL A 20 -13.56 3.43 16.01
CA VAL A 20 -13.51 2.50 14.88
C VAL A 20 -13.98 1.14 15.39
N ARG A 21 -15.18 0.73 14.95
CA ARG A 21 -15.80 -0.54 15.38
C ARG A 21 -15.89 -0.67 16.91
N SER A 22 -16.33 0.41 17.56
CA SER A 22 -16.47 0.51 19.03
C SER A 22 -15.17 0.41 19.82
N VAL A 23 -14.03 0.65 19.16
CA VAL A 23 -12.73 0.83 19.80
C VAL A 23 -12.24 2.24 19.50
N GLU A 24 -11.94 3.00 20.56
CA GLU A 24 -11.42 4.35 20.44
C GLU A 24 -9.93 4.32 20.09
N PHE A 25 -9.56 5.16 19.12
CA PHE A 25 -8.18 5.38 18.71
C PHE A 25 -7.85 6.87 18.72
N ILE A 26 -6.57 7.14 18.96
CA ILE A 26 -5.98 8.47 18.87
C ILE A 26 -5.19 8.54 17.57
N PHE A 27 -5.52 9.49 16.72
CA PHE A 27 -4.83 9.74 15.46
C PHE A 27 -4.07 11.06 15.56
N ASP A 28 -2.77 11.02 15.31
CA ASP A 28 -1.93 12.20 15.18
C ASP A 28 -1.46 12.32 13.74
N VAL A 29 -1.83 13.42 13.08
CA VAL A 29 -1.58 13.65 11.67
C VAL A 29 -0.67 14.86 11.53
N ARG A 30 0.41 14.71 10.74
CA ARG A 30 1.37 15.77 10.51
C ARG A 30 1.79 15.93 9.06
N TRP A 31 1.96 17.18 8.64
CA TRP A 31 2.57 17.58 7.38
C TRP A 31 4.06 17.80 7.58
N ASN A 32 4.86 17.13 6.77
CA ASN A 32 6.28 17.40 6.67
C ASN A 32 6.53 18.26 5.42
N ALA A 33 6.76 19.56 5.63
CA ALA A 33 7.00 20.51 4.54
C ALA A 33 8.31 20.23 3.77
N ALA A 34 9.32 19.65 4.42
CA ALA A 34 10.59 19.33 3.75
C ALA A 34 10.43 18.14 2.78
N MET A 35 9.52 17.22 3.07
CA MET A 35 9.24 16.04 2.23
C MET A 35 8.00 16.21 1.35
N SER A 36 7.26 17.31 1.53
CA SER A 36 5.92 17.53 0.98
C SER A 36 5.03 16.30 1.12
N ALA A 37 4.91 15.78 2.35
CA ALA A 37 4.19 14.54 2.62
C ALA A 37 3.50 14.54 3.98
N TRP A 38 2.35 13.86 4.03
CA TRP A 38 1.60 13.57 5.24
C TRP A 38 2.08 12.31 5.94
N PHE A 39 2.11 12.36 7.27
CA PHE A 39 2.43 11.25 8.15
C PHE A 39 1.32 11.07 9.18
N LEU A 40 1.14 9.82 9.60
CA LEU A 40 0.16 9.40 10.58
C LEU A 40 0.84 8.58 11.68
N ASP A 41 0.55 8.92 12.92
CA ASP A 41 0.73 8.08 14.09
C ASP A 41 -0.66 7.66 14.60
N VAL A 42 -0.77 6.42 15.09
CA VAL A 42 -2.02 5.89 15.67
C VAL A 42 -1.69 5.26 17.01
N ALA A 43 -2.46 5.62 18.04
CA ALA A 43 -2.36 5.04 19.37
C ALA A 43 -3.71 4.50 19.85
N SER A 44 -3.68 3.57 20.81
CA SER A 44 -4.89 3.15 21.53
C SER A 44 -5.42 4.27 22.42
N ALA A 45 -6.65 4.12 22.93
CA ALA A 45 -7.24 5.03 23.91
C ALA A 45 -6.33 5.30 25.13
N ASP A 46 -5.56 4.30 25.57
CA ASP A 46 -4.60 4.42 26.67
C ASP A 46 -3.28 5.14 26.28
N GLY A 47 -3.16 5.61 25.03
CA GLY A 47 -1.97 6.28 24.51
C GLY A 47 -0.83 5.36 24.07
N VAL A 48 -1.07 4.04 23.97
CA VAL A 48 -0.05 3.10 23.48
C VAL A 48 0.05 3.23 21.96
N ALA A 49 1.23 3.62 21.46
CA ALA A 49 1.48 3.72 20.03
C ALA A 49 1.34 2.35 19.34
N LEU A 50 0.49 2.29 18.31
CA LEU A 50 0.22 1.10 17.50
C LEU A 50 0.85 1.21 16.11
N LEU A 51 0.83 2.41 15.55
CA LEU A 51 1.52 2.77 14.30
C LEU A 51 2.24 4.09 14.54
N ALA A 52 3.47 4.19 14.03
CA ALA A 52 4.24 5.41 14.16
C ALA A 52 4.92 5.81 12.85
N ASN A 53 4.92 7.10 12.57
CA ASN A 53 5.59 7.78 11.47
C ASN A 53 5.25 7.17 10.10
N VAL A 54 3.98 6.81 9.90
CA VAL A 54 3.54 6.15 8.70
C VAL A 54 3.22 7.20 7.63
N ARG A 55 3.98 7.21 6.54
CA ARG A 55 3.69 8.10 5.40
C ARG A 55 2.39 7.68 4.72
N LEU A 56 1.46 8.63 4.58
CA LEU A 56 0.21 8.41 3.86
C LEU A 56 0.46 8.40 2.35
N ARG A 57 0.13 7.28 1.69
CA ARG A 57 0.23 7.11 0.25
C ARG A 57 -0.97 6.34 -0.30
N PRO A 58 -1.52 6.75 -1.46
CA PRO A 58 -2.58 6.00 -2.11
C PRO A 58 -2.12 4.59 -2.49
N GLY A 59 -3.05 3.63 -2.46
CA GLY A 59 -2.78 2.25 -2.86
C GLY A 59 -1.90 1.45 -1.88
N TRP A 60 -1.49 2.04 -0.75
CA TRP A 60 -0.76 1.34 0.30
C TRP A 60 -1.68 0.94 1.44
N PHE A 61 -1.62 -0.33 1.81
CA PHE A 61 -2.37 -0.90 2.92
C PHE A 61 -1.53 -0.83 4.21
N LEU A 62 -1.88 0.09 5.09
CA LEU A 62 -1.18 0.32 6.35
C LEU A 62 -1.73 -0.63 7.43
N GLY A 63 -0.85 -1.09 8.33
CA GLY A 63 -1.24 -2.01 9.41
C GLY A 63 -1.26 -3.50 9.06
N THR A 64 -1.08 -3.86 7.78
CA THR A 64 -1.10 -5.26 7.29
C THR A 64 0.02 -6.14 7.87
N ARG A 65 1.11 -5.55 8.35
CA ARG A 65 2.27 -6.26 8.92
C ARG A 65 2.33 -6.20 10.45
N THR A 66 1.38 -5.51 11.08
CA THR A 66 1.36 -5.34 12.53
C THR A 66 0.65 -6.52 13.17
N ARG A 67 1.25 -7.13 14.20
CA ARG A 67 0.68 -8.27 14.93
C ARG A 67 -0.04 -7.87 16.23
N ASP A 68 -0.05 -6.58 16.57
CA ASP A 68 -0.77 -6.08 17.74
C ASP A 68 -2.27 -6.30 17.54
N THR A 69 -2.88 -7.07 18.45
CA THR A 69 -4.30 -7.44 18.38
C THR A 69 -5.22 -6.24 18.57
N ARG A 70 -4.76 -5.15 19.20
CA ARG A 70 -5.51 -3.90 19.32
C ARG A 70 -5.70 -3.23 17.96
N LEU A 71 -4.77 -3.43 17.03
CA LEU A 71 -4.91 -2.93 15.67
C LEU A 71 -5.96 -3.72 14.86
N ALA A 72 -6.35 -4.91 15.30
CA ALA A 72 -7.32 -5.74 14.57
C ALA A 72 -8.68 -5.04 14.41
N ALA A 73 -9.10 -4.25 15.41
CA ALA A 73 -10.34 -3.47 15.34
C ALA A 73 -10.24 -2.29 14.35
N LEU A 74 -9.07 -1.65 14.27
CA LEU A 74 -8.76 -0.64 13.26
C LEU A 74 -8.74 -1.25 11.86
N GLY A 75 -8.43 -2.54 11.75
CA GLY A 75 -8.31 -3.24 10.48
C GLY A 75 -7.14 -2.69 9.67
N VAL A 76 -7.32 -2.63 8.36
CA VAL A 76 -6.33 -2.08 7.45
C VAL A 76 -6.74 -0.68 7.05
N LEU A 77 -5.77 0.24 7.13
CA LEU A 77 -5.97 1.59 6.67
C LEU A 77 -5.54 1.72 5.21
N GLN A 78 -6.40 2.31 4.40
CA GLN A 78 -6.13 2.59 2.99
C GLN A 78 -6.41 4.06 2.72
N LEU A 79 -5.43 4.74 2.11
CA LEU A 79 -5.68 6.06 1.54
C LEU A 79 -6.25 5.89 0.12
N LEU A 80 -7.48 6.35 -0.08
CA LEU A 80 -8.18 6.33 -1.36
C LEU A 80 -8.00 7.69 -2.05
N ASP A 81 -7.53 7.68 -3.30
CA ASP A 81 -7.60 8.83 -4.21
C ASP A 81 -8.94 8.76 -4.95
N THR A 82 -9.86 9.69 -4.66
CA THR A 82 -11.20 9.69 -5.30
C THR A 82 -11.14 10.01 -6.78
N ASP A 83 -10.10 10.70 -7.24
CA ASP A 83 -9.95 11.11 -8.64
C ASP A 83 -9.15 10.09 -9.46
N GLY A 84 -8.52 9.12 -8.79
CA GLY A 84 -7.79 8.01 -9.43
C GLY A 84 -6.58 8.42 -10.27
N ARG A 85 -6.03 9.63 -10.10
CA ARG A 85 -4.89 10.10 -10.92
C ARG A 85 -3.56 9.50 -10.47
N GLY A 86 -3.50 8.97 -9.25
CA GLY A 86 -2.29 8.33 -8.71
C GLY A 86 -1.24 9.31 -8.19
N ASP A 87 -1.61 10.57 -8.00
CA ASP A 87 -0.74 11.58 -7.39
C ASP A 87 -0.59 11.35 -5.88
N LEU A 88 0.45 11.93 -5.29
CA LEU A 88 0.59 11.99 -3.84
C LEU A 88 -0.26 13.13 -3.26
N PRO A 89 -0.79 12.98 -2.02
CA PRO A 89 -1.58 14.02 -1.38
C PRO A 89 -0.74 15.28 -1.10
N GLY A 90 -1.18 16.42 -1.61
CA GLY A 90 -0.69 17.73 -1.22
C GLY A 90 -1.26 18.20 0.12
N PHE A 91 -0.87 19.40 0.53
CA PHE A 91 -1.25 19.99 1.82
C PHE A 91 -2.78 20.20 1.95
N ASP A 92 -3.46 20.56 0.87
CA ASP A 92 -4.89 20.87 0.89
C ASP A 92 -5.78 19.69 0.45
N ASP A 93 -5.17 18.59 0.01
CA ASP A 93 -5.90 17.47 -0.58
C ASP A 93 -6.35 16.40 0.44
N LEU A 94 -5.80 16.44 1.65
CA LEU A 94 -6.07 15.43 2.68
C LEU A 94 -7.47 15.62 3.29
N GLY A 95 -8.30 14.57 3.29
CA GLY A 95 -9.68 14.64 3.77
C GLY A 95 -10.68 15.19 2.74
N THR A 96 -10.20 15.74 1.62
CA THR A 96 -11.02 16.15 0.47
C THR A 96 -10.95 15.08 -0.62
N ARG A 97 -9.92 15.13 -1.48
CA ARG A 97 -9.66 14.15 -2.54
C ARG A 97 -9.08 12.84 -1.99
N PHE A 98 -8.21 12.94 -0.98
CA PHE A 98 -7.61 11.74 -0.38
C PHE A 98 -8.34 11.39 0.91
N LYS A 99 -9.08 10.28 0.87
CA LYS A 99 -9.90 9.78 1.98
C LYS A 99 -9.20 8.62 2.67
N LEU A 100 -9.14 8.63 3.99
CA LEU A 100 -8.58 7.51 4.75
C LEU A 100 -9.71 6.56 5.17
N LEU A 101 -9.61 5.33 4.72
CA LEU A 101 -10.60 4.29 4.97
C LEU A 101 -10.03 3.22 5.88
N SER A 102 -10.81 2.83 6.89
CA SER A 102 -10.58 1.66 7.71
C SER A 102 -11.39 0.48 7.18
N VAL A 103 -10.70 -0.51 6.61
CA VAL A 103 -11.28 -1.70 6.00
C VAL A 103 -11.09 -2.89 6.95
N ALA A 104 -12.18 -3.64 7.18
CA ALA A 104 -12.09 -4.84 8.00
C ALA A 104 -11.24 -5.92 7.29
N PRO A 105 -10.43 -6.71 8.00
CA PRO A 105 -9.60 -7.75 7.38
C PRO A 105 -10.38 -8.75 6.52
N SER A 106 -11.62 -9.07 6.89
CA SER A 106 -12.51 -9.97 6.14
C SER A 106 -12.94 -9.41 4.78
N GLU A 107 -12.97 -8.09 4.63
CA GLU A 107 -13.42 -7.41 3.40
C GLU A 107 -12.28 -7.22 2.40
N LEU A 108 -11.04 -7.24 2.89
CA LEU A 108 -9.84 -7.15 2.07
C LEU A 108 -9.70 -8.34 1.10
N ALA A 109 -10.18 -9.52 1.51
CA ALA A 109 -10.20 -10.71 0.66
C ALA A 109 -11.15 -10.58 -0.54
N THR A 110 -12.17 -9.72 -0.47
CA THR A 110 -13.12 -9.47 -1.57
C THR A 110 -12.67 -8.33 -2.48
N ALA A 111 -11.84 -7.40 -1.98
CA ALA A 111 -11.38 -6.23 -2.72
C ALA A 111 -10.15 -6.49 -3.61
N LEU A 112 -9.46 -7.62 -3.42
CA LEU A 112 -8.38 -8.07 -4.29
C LEU A 112 -8.92 -9.17 -5.21
N PRO A 113 -9.19 -8.91 -6.50
CA PRO A 113 -9.33 -10.00 -7.46
C PRO A 113 -7.97 -10.72 -7.53
N ASP A 114 -7.91 -11.96 -7.02
CA ASP A 114 -6.90 -12.98 -7.30
C ASP A 114 -5.47 -12.46 -7.52
N VAL A 115 -4.82 -11.99 -6.46
CA VAL A 115 -3.35 -12.14 -6.39
C VAL A 115 -3.13 -13.59 -5.96
N VAL A 116 -3.04 -14.46 -6.97
CA VAL A 116 -2.53 -15.84 -6.95
C VAL A 116 -2.14 -16.32 -5.56
N ALA A 117 -2.99 -17.17 -4.96
CA ALA A 117 -2.61 -17.96 -3.80
C ALA A 117 -1.23 -18.60 -4.07
N PRO A 118 -0.26 -18.58 -3.14
CA PRO A 118 0.91 -19.42 -3.30
C PRO A 118 0.38 -20.84 -3.41
N ALA A 119 0.64 -21.48 -4.55
CA ALA A 119 0.22 -22.85 -4.81
C ALA A 119 0.58 -23.68 -3.57
N GLN A 120 -0.44 -24.14 -2.86
CA GLN A 120 -0.27 -25.14 -1.83
C GLN A 120 0.26 -26.35 -2.58
N GLY A 121 1.54 -26.67 -2.35
CA GLY A 121 2.20 -27.79 -2.98
C GLY A 121 1.34 -29.04 -2.81
N ASN A 122 0.83 -29.54 -3.92
CA ASN A 122 0.68 -30.97 -4.07
C ASN A 122 2.08 -31.53 -4.31
N GLU A 123 2.46 -32.40 -3.40
CA GLU A 123 3.73 -33.11 -3.36
C GLU A 123 3.84 -33.98 -4.61
N ASP A 124 4.50 -33.48 -5.66
CA ASP A 124 5.06 -34.31 -6.72
C ASP A 124 6.38 -33.69 -7.19
N TRP A 125 7.48 -34.30 -6.79
CA TRP A 125 8.83 -33.91 -7.21
C TRP A 125 9.03 -34.35 -8.67
N GLY A 126 8.75 -33.47 -9.61
CA GLY A 126 9.03 -33.66 -11.04
C GLY A 126 9.63 -32.41 -11.66
N PHE A 127 10.88 -32.50 -12.12
CA PHE A 127 11.57 -31.49 -12.93
C PHE A 127 10.67 -30.97 -14.07
N VAL A 128 10.55 -29.65 -14.22
CA VAL A 128 10.03 -29.04 -15.46
C VAL A 128 11.11 -28.14 -16.06
N THR A 129 11.46 -28.51 -17.28
CA THR A 129 12.43 -27.93 -18.21
C THR A 129 12.00 -26.55 -18.72
N ASP A 130 12.99 -25.82 -19.23
CA ASP A 130 13.02 -24.44 -19.74
C ASP A 130 11.79 -23.97 -20.55
N PRO A 131 11.44 -22.67 -20.52
CA PRO A 131 10.42 -22.13 -21.41
C PRO A 131 10.94 -21.99 -22.85
N VAL A 132 10.28 -22.66 -23.79
CA VAL A 132 10.38 -22.41 -25.23
C VAL A 132 9.87 -20.99 -25.50
N TYR A 133 10.78 -20.06 -25.78
CA TYR A 133 10.45 -18.81 -26.44
C TYR A 133 10.15 -19.10 -27.92
N SER A 134 8.89 -18.93 -28.34
CA SER A 134 8.52 -18.89 -29.75
C SER A 134 8.85 -17.51 -30.33
N SER A 135 9.72 -17.48 -31.34
CA SER A 135 10.42 -16.30 -31.84
C SER A 135 9.84 -15.77 -33.15
N GLU A 136 8.59 -15.31 -33.16
CA GLU A 136 7.97 -14.75 -34.37
C GLU A 136 7.03 -13.60 -34.02
N ASP A 137 7.52 -12.40 -33.69
CA ASP A 137 6.78 -11.15 -33.99
C ASP A 137 7.50 -9.80 -33.77
N TRP A 138 8.83 -9.67 -33.85
CA TRP A 138 9.43 -8.32 -33.80
C TRP A 138 10.44 -8.06 -34.92
N GLY A 139 9.94 -7.31 -35.90
CA GLY A 139 10.68 -6.77 -37.03
C GLY A 139 11.82 -5.84 -36.62
N ALA A 140 12.87 -5.95 -37.42
CA ALA A 140 14.13 -5.23 -37.43
C ALA A 140 14.13 -3.76 -36.96
N VAL A 141 14.98 -3.46 -35.98
CA VAL A 141 15.89 -2.30 -36.04
C VAL A 141 17.22 -2.65 -35.34
N SER A 142 18.15 -3.26 -36.07
CA SER A 142 19.54 -3.42 -35.60
C SER A 142 20.45 -2.46 -36.36
N ALA A 143 20.70 -1.30 -35.77
CA ALA A 143 21.89 -0.51 -36.10
C ALA A 143 23.12 -1.26 -35.55
N GLY A 144 24.06 -1.53 -36.45
CA GLY A 144 25.17 -2.43 -36.20
C GLY A 144 26.16 -1.95 -35.15
N LEU A 145 26.83 -2.92 -34.55
CA LEU A 145 28.16 -2.80 -33.97
C LEU A 145 28.75 -4.22 -33.94
N THR A 146 29.63 -4.50 -34.89
CA THR A 146 30.45 -5.72 -34.92
C THR A 146 31.62 -5.54 -33.96
N ALA A 147 31.83 -6.49 -33.06
CA ALA A 147 33.11 -6.69 -32.42
C ALA A 147 33.39 -8.20 -32.34
N SER A 148 34.52 -8.56 -32.91
CA SER A 148 35.04 -9.89 -33.21
C SER A 148 36.07 -10.28 -32.16
N ASP A 149 36.02 -11.50 -31.63
CA ASP A 149 37.12 -12.17 -30.90
C ASP A 149 36.85 -13.68 -31.01
N ASP A 150 37.43 -14.40 -31.99
CA ASP A 150 38.78 -15.00 -32.00
C ASP A 150 39.10 -15.89 -30.78
N TRP A 151 38.83 -17.20 -30.91
CA TRP A 151 39.41 -18.23 -30.04
C TRP A 151 39.77 -19.45 -30.91
N SER A 152 41.05 -19.58 -31.27
CA SER A 152 41.65 -20.81 -31.79
C SER A 152 42.41 -21.53 -30.67
N VAL A 153 42.29 -22.87 -30.65
CA VAL A 153 43.19 -23.78 -29.90
C VAL A 153 44.32 -24.21 -30.83
#